data_AF-A0A2V5PZF1-F1
#
_entry.id   AF-A0A2V5PZF1-F1
#
_cell.length_a   1.000
_cell.length_b   1.000
_cell.length_c   1.000
_cell.angle_alpha   90.00
_cell.angle_beta   90.00
_cell.angle_gamma   90.00
#
_symmetry.space_group_name_H-M   'P 1'
#
loop_
_entity.id
_entity.type
_entity.pdbx_description
1 polymer ?
#
loop_
_entity_poly.entity_id
_entity_poly.type
_entity_poly.pdbx_seq_one_letter_code
_entity_poly.pdbx_strand_id
1 'polypeptide(L)'
;MRPIAFTVLTICISLQAGRLLAGNQPAAENELTKIKRQYGDVLALQGTSKGEILAIARILRAKPDIAIDQTAASGEYCFNSGLGTMVHFATQPERTPEDVVYEFDASGLIAAGLDTSRMQQLPERGQMTPGIWYFLPKGQPDPHHGHAMANPTIAIAINVK
;
A
#
# COMPACT_ATOMS: atom_id res chain seq x y z
N MET A 1 10.66 -73.78 31.12
CA MET A 1 11.55 -72.68 30.67
C MET A 1 10.99 -72.12 29.36
N ARG A 2 10.66 -70.81 29.35
CA ARG A 2 10.50 -69.84 28.21
C ARG A 2 9.59 -70.22 27.03
N PRO A 3 8.63 -69.36 26.63
CA PRO A 3 9.00 -68.16 25.86
C PRO A 3 8.07 -66.93 26.06
N ILE A 4 8.58 -65.82 26.61
CA ILE A 4 7.85 -64.52 26.65
C ILE A 4 8.73 -63.37 26.11
N ALA A 5 9.99 -63.64 25.76
CA ALA A 5 10.97 -62.58 25.48
C ALA A 5 10.92 -61.95 24.07
N PHE A 6 10.07 -62.44 23.15
CA PHE A 6 10.09 -61.99 21.74
C PHE A 6 9.05 -60.93 21.36
N THR A 7 8.07 -60.63 22.21
CA THR A 7 6.96 -59.72 21.81
C THR A 7 7.22 -58.25 22.16
N VAL A 8 8.18 -57.94 23.04
CA VAL A 8 8.40 -56.57 23.51
C VAL A 8 9.29 -55.74 22.57
N LEU A 9 10.13 -56.37 21.74
CA LEU A 9 11.09 -55.65 20.90
C LEU A 9 10.45 -55.04 19.63
N THR A 10 9.36 -55.62 19.12
CA THR A 10 8.72 -55.17 17.86
C THR A 10 7.86 -53.92 18.03
N ILE A 11 7.40 -53.62 19.25
CA ILE A 11 6.54 -52.47 19.55
C ILE A 11 7.35 -51.16 19.67
N CYS A 12 8.64 -51.24 20.02
CA CYS A 12 9.46 -50.02 20.19
C CYS A 12 9.94 -49.40 18.86
N ILE A 13 10.05 -50.20 17.78
CA ILE A 13 10.51 -49.71 16.47
C ILE A 13 9.38 -49.01 15.70
N SER A 14 8.13 -49.43 15.92
CA SER A 14 6.94 -48.87 15.24
C SER A 14 6.53 -47.50 15.81
N LEU A 15 6.91 -47.17 17.04
CA LEU A 15 6.67 -45.85 17.66
C LEU A 15 7.68 -44.78 17.23
N GLN A 16 8.86 -45.14 16.71
CA GLN A 16 9.85 -44.19 16.21
C GLN A 16 9.68 -43.87 14.71
N ALA A 17 9.17 -44.81 13.91
CA ALA A 17 8.86 -44.56 12.50
C ALA A 17 7.69 -43.57 12.31
N GLY A 18 6.72 -43.55 13.23
CA GLY A 18 5.59 -42.60 13.19
C GLY A 18 5.97 -41.14 13.43
N ARG A 19 7.13 -40.87 14.06
CA ARG A 19 7.64 -39.50 14.27
C ARG A 19 8.50 -38.99 13.11
N LEU A 20 9.03 -39.89 12.28
CA LEU A 20 9.84 -39.52 11.10
C LEU A 20 8.98 -39.27 9.84
N LEU A 21 7.72 -39.72 9.84
CA LEU A 21 6.79 -39.59 8.70
C LEU A 21 5.67 -38.57 8.94
N ALA A 22 5.68 -37.84 10.06
CA ALA A 22 5.00 -36.55 10.14
C ALA A 22 5.84 -35.52 9.35
N GLY A 23 5.91 -35.76 8.04
CA GLY A 23 6.60 -34.91 7.09
C GLY A 23 6.12 -33.48 7.24
N ASN A 24 7.08 -32.58 7.46
CA ASN A 24 7.12 -31.17 7.07
C ASN A 24 5.82 -30.61 6.47
N GLN A 25 4.74 -30.57 7.24
CA GLN A 25 3.76 -29.53 7.05
C GLN A 25 4.47 -28.25 7.49
N PRO A 26 4.60 -27.23 6.63
CA PRO A 26 5.07 -25.94 7.11
C PRO A 26 4.15 -25.59 8.26
N ALA A 27 4.71 -25.51 9.47
CA ALA A 27 3.96 -25.14 10.65
C ALA A 27 3.15 -23.90 10.27
N ALA A 28 1.83 -24.00 10.37
CA ALA A 28 0.94 -22.88 10.09
C ALA A 28 1.57 -21.66 10.75
N GLU A 29 1.99 -20.70 9.94
CA GLU A 29 2.79 -19.59 10.42
C GLU A 29 2.02 -18.94 11.56
N ASN A 30 2.60 -18.93 12.76
CA ASN A 30 1.95 -18.30 13.90
C ASN A 30 1.59 -16.85 13.49
N GLU A 31 0.34 -16.44 13.71
CA GLU A 31 -0.17 -15.11 13.36
C GLU A 31 0.78 -13.98 13.81
N LEU A 32 1.48 -14.15 14.93
CA LEU A 32 2.51 -13.20 15.37
C LEU A 32 3.66 -13.04 14.36
N THR A 33 4.15 -14.14 13.79
CA THR A 33 5.21 -14.14 12.76
C THR A 33 4.70 -13.47 11.49
N LYS A 34 3.46 -13.78 11.08
CA LYS A 34 2.81 -13.17 9.92
C LYS A 34 2.66 -11.66 10.07
N ILE A 35 2.16 -11.18 11.23
CA ILE A 35 2.03 -9.75 11.54
C ILE A 35 3.40 -9.08 11.52
N LYS A 36 4.42 -9.67 12.16
CA LYS A 36 5.78 -9.12 12.16
C LYS A 36 6.36 -8.99 10.76
N ARG A 37 6.07 -9.93 9.87
CA ARG A 37 6.49 -9.87 8.47
C ARG A 37 5.72 -8.79 7.69
N GLN A 38 4.39 -8.78 7.76
CA GLN A 38 3.55 -7.86 6.98
C GLN A 38 3.70 -6.40 7.41
N TYR A 39 3.93 -6.16 8.70
CA TYR A 39 4.06 -4.81 9.27
C TYR A 39 5.52 -4.50 9.65
N GLY A 40 6.50 -5.24 9.14
CA GLY A 40 7.91 -5.11 9.53
C GLY A 40 8.41 -3.66 9.44
N ASP A 41 8.13 -3.00 8.32
CA ASP A 41 8.53 -1.61 8.10
C ASP A 41 7.87 -0.65 9.10
N VAL A 42 6.57 -0.81 9.33
CA VAL A 42 5.81 0.00 10.31
C VAL A 42 6.32 -0.23 11.74
N LEU A 43 6.65 -1.48 12.09
CA LEU A 43 7.15 -1.87 13.41
C LEU A 43 8.58 -1.37 13.65
N ALA A 44 9.37 -1.17 12.59
CA ALA A 44 10.71 -0.63 12.66
C ALA A 44 10.73 0.89 12.90
N LEU A 45 9.67 1.62 12.54
CA LEU A 45 9.58 3.07 12.76
C LEU A 45 9.71 3.43 14.25
N GLN A 46 10.42 4.53 14.52
CA GLN A 46 10.58 5.12 15.86
C GLN A 46 10.29 6.62 15.82
N GLY A 47 10.17 7.24 17.01
CA GLY A 47 10.01 8.69 17.15
C GLY A 47 8.82 9.27 16.36
N THR A 48 9.04 10.39 15.69
CA THR A 48 8.02 11.14 14.95
C THR A 48 7.37 10.32 13.84
N SER A 49 8.15 9.58 13.03
CA SER A 49 7.61 8.79 11.91
C SER A 49 6.62 7.72 12.38
N LYS A 50 6.90 7.08 13.52
CA LYS A 50 5.93 6.16 14.16
C LYS A 50 4.67 6.90 14.59
N GLY A 51 4.82 8.09 15.17
CA GLY A 51 3.71 8.95 15.58
C GLY A 51 2.79 9.30 14.41
N GLU A 52 3.36 9.68 13.27
CA GLU A 52 2.63 10.04 12.05
C GLU A 52 1.85 8.87 11.46
N ILE A 53 2.49 7.70 11.27
CA ILE A 53 1.78 6.52 10.75
C ILE A 53 0.65 6.07 11.69
N LEU A 54 0.84 6.17 13.00
CA LEU A 54 -0.22 5.89 13.97
C LEU A 54 -1.38 6.89 13.91
N ALA A 55 -1.11 8.17 13.61
CA ALA A 55 -2.15 9.17 13.43
C ALA A 55 -2.98 8.86 12.18
N ILE A 56 -2.34 8.56 11.05
CA ILE A 56 -3.00 8.17 9.80
C ILE A 56 -3.84 6.90 10.02
N ALA A 57 -3.28 5.87 10.67
CA ALA A 57 -4.00 4.64 10.96
C ALA A 57 -5.26 4.87 11.81
N ARG A 58 -5.24 5.80 12.78
CA ARG A 58 -6.41 6.15 13.58
C ARG A 58 -7.48 6.87 12.77
N ILE A 59 -7.08 7.75 11.84
CA ILE A 59 -7.99 8.42 10.92
C ILE A 59 -8.68 7.40 10.02
N LEU A 60 -7.91 6.51 9.38
CA LEU A 60 -8.43 5.46 8.51
C LEU A 60 -9.36 4.50 9.27
N ARG A 61 -9.02 4.15 10.52
CA ARG A 61 -9.91 3.35 11.36
C ARG A 61 -11.25 4.06 11.65
N ALA A 62 -11.23 5.38 11.81
CA ALA A 62 -12.45 6.16 12.08
C ALA A 62 -13.29 6.41 10.82
N LYS A 63 -12.66 6.49 9.65
CA LYS A 63 -13.31 6.76 8.37
C LYS A 63 -12.66 5.93 7.25
N PRO A 64 -12.94 4.62 7.15
CA PRO A 64 -12.24 3.72 6.23
C PRO A 64 -12.47 4.05 4.76
N ASP A 65 -13.65 4.60 4.40
CA ASP A 65 -14.04 4.86 3.01
C ASP A 65 -13.20 5.94 2.30
N ILE A 66 -12.28 6.61 3.01
CA ILE A 66 -11.33 7.54 2.39
C ILE A 66 -10.05 6.85 1.87
N ALA A 67 -9.84 5.58 2.23
CA ALA A 67 -8.81 4.75 1.60
C ALA A 67 -9.41 4.09 0.36
N ILE A 68 -8.85 4.40 -0.80
CA ILE A 68 -9.31 3.89 -2.09
C ILE A 68 -8.20 3.03 -2.67
N ASP A 69 -8.54 1.80 -3.04
CA ASP A 69 -7.63 0.90 -3.73
C ASP A 69 -7.63 1.21 -5.23
N GLN A 70 -6.53 1.81 -5.70
CA GLN A 70 -6.28 2.06 -7.11
C GLN A 70 -5.18 1.15 -7.67
N THR A 71 -4.82 0.08 -6.96
CA THR A 71 -3.67 -0.75 -7.33
C THR A 71 -3.85 -1.44 -8.69
N ALA A 72 -5.07 -1.77 -9.07
CA ALA A 72 -5.38 -2.33 -10.38
C ALA A 72 -5.26 -1.29 -11.52
N ALA A 73 -5.57 -0.02 -11.25
CA ALA A 73 -5.56 1.05 -12.24
C ALA A 73 -4.17 1.69 -12.36
N SER A 74 -3.59 2.08 -11.22
CA SER A 74 -2.37 2.90 -11.14
C SER A 74 -1.28 2.30 -10.25
N GLY A 75 -1.52 1.18 -9.56
CA GLY A 75 -0.52 0.60 -8.66
C GLY A 75 -0.33 1.40 -7.36
N GLU A 76 -1.33 2.20 -7.00
CA GLU A 76 -1.29 3.14 -5.87
C GLU A 76 -2.45 2.90 -4.90
N TYR A 77 -2.27 3.36 -3.66
CA TYR A 77 -3.38 3.60 -2.74
C TYR A 77 -3.67 5.09 -2.66
N CYS A 78 -4.94 5.47 -2.74
CA CYS A 78 -5.38 6.85 -2.62
C CYS A 78 -5.94 7.12 -1.22
N PHE A 79 -5.48 8.20 -0.61
CA PHE A 79 -6.02 8.80 0.60
C PHE A 79 -6.84 10.04 0.22
N ASN A 80 -8.17 9.90 0.17
CA ASN A 80 -9.09 10.99 -0.14
C ASN A 80 -9.44 11.78 1.12
N SER A 81 -8.61 12.77 1.44
CA SER A 81 -8.80 13.64 2.61
C SER A 81 -10.08 14.49 2.57
N GLY A 82 -10.79 14.50 1.43
CA GLY A 82 -12.04 15.23 1.21
C GLY A 82 -11.83 16.53 0.45
N LEU A 83 -12.94 17.16 0.03
CA LEU A 83 -12.95 18.44 -0.71
C LEU A 83 -12.09 18.42 -1.99
N GLY A 84 -12.01 17.26 -2.66
CA GLY A 84 -11.20 17.09 -3.86
C GLY A 84 -9.69 17.10 -3.61
N THR A 85 -9.24 16.90 -2.37
CA THR A 85 -7.82 16.73 -2.03
C THR A 85 -7.50 15.25 -1.80
N MET A 86 -6.61 14.73 -2.62
CA MET A 86 -6.20 13.33 -2.62
C MET A 86 -4.69 13.21 -2.56
N VAL A 87 -4.22 12.12 -1.95
CA VAL A 87 -2.80 11.76 -1.94
C VAL A 87 -2.68 10.32 -2.37
N HIS A 88 -1.94 10.06 -3.43
CA HIS A 88 -1.62 8.72 -3.90
C HIS A 88 -0.27 8.30 -3.36
N PHE A 89 -0.18 7.04 -2.92
CA PHE A 89 1.05 6.40 -2.49
C PHE A 89 1.33 5.20 -3.37
N ALA A 90 2.47 5.21 -4.06
CA ALA A 90 2.89 4.07 -4.87
C ALA A 90 3.10 2.82 -4.00
N THR A 91 2.61 1.66 -4.45
CA THR A 91 2.89 0.37 -3.78
C THR A 91 4.33 -0.10 -3.95
N GLN A 92 5.01 0.41 -4.98
CA GLN A 92 6.40 0.10 -5.34
C GLN A 92 7.13 1.41 -5.64
N PRO A 93 7.39 2.25 -4.61
CA PRO A 93 8.01 3.56 -4.82
C PRO A 93 9.37 3.41 -5.53
N GLU A 94 10.12 2.34 -5.31
CA GLU A 94 11.40 2.09 -5.99
C GLU A 94 11.32 2.00 -7.54
N ARG A 95 10.10 1.90 -8.11
CA ARG A 95 9.87 1.72 -9.55
C ARG A 95 9.25 2.93 -10.26
N THR A 96 9.00 4.02 -9.55
CA THR A 96 8.37 5.22 -10.11
C THR A 96 9.04 6.50 -9.58
N PRO A 97 9.10 7.60 -10.35
CA PRO A 97 9.43 8.91 -9.79
C PRO A 97 8.25 9.53 -9.01
N GLU A 98 7.06 8.95 -9.11
CA GLU A 98 5.80 9.40 -8.49
C GLU A 98 5.54 8.62 -7.20
N ASP A 99 6.45 8.70 -6.22
CA ASP A 99 6.30 7.95 -4.95
C ASP A 99 5.06 8.40 -4.19
N VAL A 100 4.84 9.72 -4.17
CA VAL A 100 3.66 10.38 -3.62
C VAL A 100 3.14 11.38 -4.65
N VAL A 101 1.85 11.31 -4.97
CA VAL A 101 1.20 12.33 -5.82
C VAL A 101 0.13 13.03 -5.02
N TYR A 102 0.20 14.35 -4.96
CA TYR A 102 -0.86 15.18 -4.40
C TYR A 102 -1.73 15.71 -5.52
N GLU A 103 -3.04 15.58 -5.35
CA GLU A 103 -4.05 16.11 -6.27
C GLU A 103 -5.01 17.03 -5.51
N PHE A 104 -5.35 18.15 -6.13
CA PHE A 104 -6.24 19.15 -5.55
C PHE A 104 -7.26 19.63 -6.57
N ASP A 105 -8.49 19.84 -6.12
CA ASP A 105 -9.49 20.61 -6.86
C ASP A 105 -8.99 22.05 -7.11
N ALA A 106 -8.79 22.37 -8.38
CA ALA A 106 -8.25 23.64 -8.83
C ALA A 106 -9.32 24.74 -8.96
N SER A 107 -10.61 24.42 -8.78
CA SER A 107 -11.72 25.34 -9.07
C SER A 107 -11.60 26.66 -8.31
N GLY A 108 -11.27 26.59 -7.02
CA GLY A 108 -11.08 27.78 -6.18
C GLY A 108 -9.86 28.62 -6.60
N LEU A 109 -8.78 27.96 -7.01
CA LEU A 109 -7.55 28.64 -7.47
C LEU A 109 -7.77 29.33 -8.82
N ILE A 110 -8.49 28.68 -9.74
CA ILE A 110 -8.88 29.26 -11.03
C ILE A 110 -9.76 30.48 -10.81
N ALA A 111 -10.76 30.38 -9.92
CA ALA A 111 -11.61 31.51 -9.56
C ALA A 111 -10.82 32.67 -8.93
N ALA A 112 -9.70 32.37 -8.25
CA ALA A 112 -8.78 33.35 -7.68
C ALA A 112 -7.72 33.88 -8.67
N GLY A 113 -7.74 33.45 -9.93
CA GLY A 113 -6.86 33.96 -10.99
C GLY A 113 -5.66 33.09 -11.35
N LEU A 114 -5.65 31.80 -10.97
CA LEU A 114 -4.68 30.84 -11.50
C LEU A 114 -4.83 30.73 -13.03
N ASP A 115 -3.80 31.11 -13.76
CA ASP A 115 -3.73 30.99 -15.22
C ASP A 115 -3.24 29.58 -15.62
N THR A 116 -4.19 28.69 -15.91
CA THR A 116 -3.92 27.29 -16.27
C THR A 116 -3.25 27.14 -17.64
N SER A 117 -3.29 28.17 -18.50
CA SER A 117 -2.60 28.13 -19.79
C SER A 117 -1.07 28.14 -19.66
N ARG A 118 -0.57 28.55 -18.49
CA ARG A 118 0.85 28.58 -18.14
C ARG A 118 1.33 27.32 -17.42
N MET A 119 0.43 26.39 -17.14
CA MET A 119 0.74 25.14 -16.45
C MET A 119 1.03 24.02 -17.46
N GLN A 120 1.85 23.06 -17.04
CA GLN A 120 2.02 21.83 -17.81
C GLN A 120 0.75 20.99 -17.70
N GLN A 121 0.36 20.33 -18.80
CA GLN A 121 -0.75 19.36 -18.74
C GLN A 121 -0.29 18.11 -18.01
N LEU A 122 -1.16 17.54 -17.17
CA LEU A 122 -0.90 16.28 -16.48
C LEU A 122 -0.56 15.19 -17.51
N PRO A 123 0.68 14.66 -17.50
CA PRO A 123 1.07 13.62 -18.44
C PRO A 123 0.49 12.27 -18.01
N GLU A 124 0.78 11.22 -18.78
CA GLU A 124 0.45 9.85 -18.37
C GLU A 124 1.22 9.46 -17.10
N ARG A 125 0.70 8.47 -16.38
CA ARG A 125 1.31 7.94 -15.14
C ARG A 125 2.77 7.56 -15.35
N GLY A 126 3.62 7.92 -14.40
CA GLY A 126 5.06 7.66 -14.41
C GLY A 126 5.88 8.66 -15.23
N GLN A 127 5.24 9.67 -15.83
CA GLN A 127 5.88 10.70 -16.66
C GLN A 127 5.89 12.08 -15.99
N MET A 128 5.32 12.23 -14.80
CA MET A 128 5.43 13.48 -14.04
C MET A 128 6.89 13.69 -13.62
N THR A 129 7.37 14.92 -13.79
CA THR A 129 8.64 15.35 -13.20
C THR A 129 8.38 15.79 -11.76
N PRO A 130 9.05 15.20 -10.75
CA PRO A 130 8.85 15.58 -9.36
C PRO A 130 9.09 17.08 -9.12
N GLY A 131 8.24 17.70 -8.30
CA GLY A 131 8.31 19.12 -7.99
C GLY A 131 7.64 20.05 -9.02
N ILE A 132 7.20 19.53 -10.17
CA ILE A 132 6.46 20.30 -11.18
C ILE A 132 4.96 20.20 -10.92
N TRP A 133 4.28 21.35 -11.01
CA TRP A 133 2.82 21.43 -10.97
C TRP A 133 2.23 21.19 -12.35
N TYR A 134 1.29 20.27 -12.39
CA TYR A 134 0.53 19.89 -13.57
C TYR A 134 -0.94 20.26 -13.42
N PHE A 135 -1.63 20.44 -14.55
CA PHE A 135 -3.05 20.73 -14.63
C PHE A 135 -3.78 19.67 -15.44
N LEU A 136 -4.90 19.20 -14.91
CA LEU A 136 -5.85 18.34 -15.59
C LEU A 136 -7.18 19.11 -15.76
N PRO A 137 -7.63 19.37 -17.00
CA PRO A 137 -8.91 20.00 -17.25
C PRO A 137 -10.09 19.17 -16.73
N LYS A 138 -11.18 19.83 -16.35
CA LYS A 138 -12.43 19.17 -15.95
C LYS A 138 -12.89 18.16 -17.01
N GLY A 139 -13.30 16.97 -16.56
CA GLY A 139 -13.86 15.94 -17.44
C GLY A 139 -12.82 15.17 -18.25
N GLN A 140 -11.52 15.46 -18.10
CA GLN A 140 -10.46 14.65 -18.68
C GLN A 140 -10.15 13.43 -17.80
N PRO A 141 -9.78 12.29 -18.39
CA PRO A 141 -9.32 11.11 -17.65
C PRO A 141 -8.08 11.44 -16.82
N ASP A 142 -8.12 11.04 -15.56
CA ASP A 142 -6.98 11.14 -14.66
C ASP A 142 -6.13 9.86 -14.73
N PRO A 143 -4.81 9.96 -14.99
CA PRO A 143 -3.90 8.82 -15.05
C PRO A 143 -3.80 7.99 -13.75
N HIS A 144 -4.12 8.57 -12.58
CA HIS A 144 -4.09 7.88 -11.29
C HIS A 144 -5.43 7.22 -10.94
N HIS A 145 -6.52 7.66 -11.54
CA HIS A 145 -7.87 7.12 -11.28
C HIS A 145 -8.45 6.29 -12.44
N GLY A 146 -7.95 6.47 -13.66
CA GLY A 146 -8.46 5.79 -14.86
C GLY A 146 -9.86 6.26 -15.30
N HIS A 147 -10.39 7.31 -14.69
CA HIS A 147 -11.69 7.90 -15.04
C HIS A 147 -11.62 9.44 -15.07
N ALA A 148 -12.65 10.07 -15.63
CA ALA A 148 -12.73 11.51 -15.69
C ALA A 148 -12.95 12.14 -14.30
N MET A 149 -12.25 13.24 -14.02
CA MET A 149 -12.43 13.99 -12.77
C MET A 149 -13.60 14.96 -12.89
N ALA A 150 -14.40 15.04 -11.82
CA ALA A 150 -15.58 15.90 -11.76
C ALA A 150 -15.22 17.39 -11.81
N ASN A 151 -14.04 17.75 -11.30
CA ASN A 151 -13.52 19.10 -11.20
C ASN A 151 -12.16 19.21 -11.90
N PRO A 152 -11.73 20.41 -12.33
CA PRO A 152 -10.37 20.62 -12.76
C PRO A 152 -9.41 20.31 -11.61
N THR A 153 -8.29 19.65 -11.91
CA THR A 153 -7.35 19.17 -10.90
C THR A 153 -5.96 19.76 -11.16
N ILE A 154 -5.24 20.10 -10.09
CA ILE A 154 -3.79 20.30 -10.16
C ILE A 154 -3.09 19.17 -9.40
N ALA A 155 -1.96 18.73 -9.93
CA ALA A 155 -1.21 17.63 -9.36
C ALA A 155 0.28 17.93 -9.26
N ILE A 156 0.94 17.35 -8.27
CA ILE A 156 2.38 17.39 -8.08
C ILE A 156 2.88 16.05 -7.57
N ALA A 157 3.96 15.55 -8.18
CA ALA A 157 4.63 14.35 -7.75
C ALA A 157 5.81 14.69 -6.83
N ILE A 158 6.04 13.85 -5.82
CA ILE A 158 7.20 13.87 -4.93
C ILE A 158 7.93 12.55 -5.09
N ASN A 159 9.25 12.65 -5.26
CA ASN A 159 10.17 11.53 -5.20
C ASN A 159 10.90 11.61 -3.84
N VAL A 160 10.82 10.56 -3.04
CA VAL A 160 11.38 10.49 -1.68
C VAL A 160 12.76 9.84 -1.63
N LYS A 161 13.32 9.48 -2.80
CA LYS A 161 14.68 8.96 -2.97
C LYS A 161 15.64 10.10 -3.32
#